data_AF-A0A8S9TJ84-F1
#
_entry.id   AF-A0A8S9TJ84-F1
#
_cell.length_a   1.000
_cell.length_b   1.000
_cell.length_c   1.000
_cell.angle_alpha   90.00
_cell.angle_beta   90.00
_cell.angle_gamma   90.00
#
_symmetry.space_group_name_H-M   'P 1'
#
loop_
_entity.id
_entity.type
_entity.pdbx_description
1 polymer ?
#
loop_
_entity_poly.entity_id
_entity_poly.type
_entity_poly.pdbx_seq_one_letter_code
_entity_poly.pdbx_strand_id
1 'polypeptide(L)'
;PDKTVLFQSKKWTYINDNSSNGGVFTGQLQFNLNTLANLNQWSDLSQALIQFPVQLRITNTGAAATTTSINQMMATIKNGFHQFVDSAQITIGGTTIQSAQIYLNTDTTFKILTEWSLSELHNWGPSLGISLDDYQLAPDGTSTYTSLDNLPLATSVSAVTGFTLPTASNPGFKTRAQFINNTSNTKDATTTLNGIINNAPLLGKGSVNYTQGAVAVGNDVLTLMTLATVRLKDISDCCAKLPPLKNLKGFIYLNYNSGRYVFTTGASGAINGVTAATALYGHTHPGMLGTTGTGFGTTASTWQFTADVCGTATNGCTVPFVSARCYVPYYVASADVDRALTQTKSIRYLERFVTSFYIDRLQSFSGTISPGIVNPKRVTHSDADRRCRQRSNSWLSAPEVSVTTHEPSGTGPFAALTGLQIIVGGVPMFQSPLQMDWESFQTEVVQMGLDGGLNPEQ
;
A
#
# COMPACT_ATOMS: atom_id res chain seq x y z
N PRO A 1 -15.43 -42.52 -13.52
CA PRO A 1 -14.07 -41.93 -13.47
C PRO A 1 -13.66 -41.71 -12.01
N ASP A 2 -12.79 -42.58 -11.50
CA ASP A 2 -12.26 -42.48 -10.14
C ASP A 2 -11.59 -41.11 -9.97
N LYS A 3 -11.97 -40.36 -8.94
CA LYS A 3 -11.30 -39.09 -8.61
C LYS A 3 -9.93 -39.44 -8.03
N THR A 4 -8.95 -39.65 -8.90
CA THR A 4 -7.55 -39.73 -8.48
C THR A 4 -7.20 -38.43 -7.74
N VAL A 5 -6.97 -38.56 -6.44
CA VAL A 5 -6.60 -37.43 -5.59
C VAL A 5 -5.24 -36.93 -6.06
N LEU A 6 -5.22 -35.76 -6.70
CA LEU A 6 -4.01 -35.19 -7.32
C LEU A 6 -2.88 -34.99 -6.29
N PHE A 7 -3.23 -34.52 -5.09
CA PHE A 7 -2.30 -34.30 -3.98
C PHE A 7 -2.78 -35.01 -2.72
N GLN A 8 -1.92 -35.82 -2.11
CA GLN A 8 -2.21 -36.57 -0.89
C GLN A 8 -2.43 -35.66 0.32
N SER A 9 -1.72 -34.53 0.37
CA SER A 9 -1.94 -33.49 1.39
C SER A 9 -1.42 -32.14 0.93
N LYS A 10 -2.04 -31.08 1.47
CA LYS A 10 -1.55 -29.70 1.45
C LYS A 10 -1.18 -29.31 2.87
N LYS A 11 0.02 -28.75 3.06
CA LYS A 11 0.49 -28.23 4.34
C LYS A 11 1.14 -26.88 4.12
N TRP A 12 1.38 -26.15 5.20
CA TRP A 12 2.03 -24.84 5.18
C TRP A 12 3.30 -24.88 6.00
N THR A 13 4.34 -24.22 5.50
CA THR A 13 5.54 -23.89 6.26
C THR A 13 5.75 -22.38 6.19
N TYR A 14 6.66 -21.86 7.02
CA TYR A 14 7.08 -20.48 6.92
C TYR A 14 8.59 -20.35 7.00
N ILE A 15 9.08 -19.29 6.37
CA ILE A 15 10.47 -18.85 6.41
C ILE A 15 10.49 -17.54 7.19
N ASN A 16 11.30 -17.46 8.24
CA ASN A 16 11.53 -16.19 8.90
C ASN A 16 12.42 -15.31 8.04
N ASP A 17 12.17 -14.01 8.12
CA ASP A 17 13.09 -13.01 7.61
C ASP A 17 14.48 -13.13 8.29
N ASN A 18 15.52 -12.91 7.49
CA ASN A 18 16.92 -13.00 7.87
C ASN A 18 17.56 -11.63 8.19
N SER A 19 16.89 -10.51 7.86
CA SER A 19 17.44 -9.16 8.05
C SER A 19 16.97 -8.46 9.32
N SER A 20 15.81 -8.82 9.88
CA SER A 20 15.31 -8.23 11.12
C SER A 20 16.00 -8.77 12.38
N ASN A 21 16.22 -7.87 13.34
CA ASN A 21 16.77 -8.22 14.65
C ASN A 21 15.89 -7.65 15.76
N GLY A 22 15.24 -8.54 16.53
CA GLY A 22 14.44 -8.15 17.69
C GLY A 22 13.28 -7.20 17.39
N GLY A 23 12.67 -7.26 16.21
CA GLY A 23 11.59 -6.35 15.81
C GLY A 23 12.06 -5.07 15.10
N VAL A 24 13.37 -4.89 14.90
CA VAL A 24 13.93 -3.75 14.15
C VAL A 24 14.19 -4.17 12.71
N PHE A 25 13.72 -3.35 11.77
CA PHE A 25 13.84 -3.54 10.32
C PHE A 25 14.60 -2.36 9.70
N THR A 26 15.34 -2.60 8.62
CA THR A 26 16.23 -1.59 8.00
C THR A 26 16.02 -1.49 6.49
N GLY A 27 14.79 -1.26 6.06
CA GLY A 27 14.42 -1.00 4.66
C GLY A 27 14.28 -2.22 3.76
N GLN A 28 14.67 -3.43 4.20
CA GLN A 28 14.56 -4.66 3.42
C GLN A 28 14.18 -5.87 4.28
N LEU A 29 13.32 -6.73 3.74
CA LEU A 29 13.01 -8.08 4.21
C LEU A 29 13.69 -9.11 3.30
N GLN A 30 14.34 -10.12 3.88
CA GLN A 30 15.04 -11.17 3.14
C GLN A 30 14.57 -12.56 3.58
N PHE A 31 14.01 -13.33 2.66
CA PHE A 31 13.57 -14.70 2.91
C PHE A 31 14.48 -15.70 2.19
N ASN A 32 15.14 -16.57 2.95
CA ASN A 32 15.99 -17.63 2.42
C ASN A 32 15.18 -18.89 2.06
N LEU A 33 14.93 -19.09 0.75
CA LEU A 33 14.16 -20.21 0.23
C LEU A 33 14.85 -21.56 0.39
N ASN A 34 16.15 -21.60 0.70
CA ASN A 34 16.87 -22.87 0.89
C ASN A 34 16.32 -23.71 2.05
N THR A 35 15.59 -23.09 2.97
CA THR A 35 14.85 -23.79 4.03
C THR A 35 13.73 -24.69 3.49
N LEU A 36 13.13 -24.33 2.35
CA LEU A 36 12.09 -25.12 1.66
C LEU A 36 12.65 -26.31 0.90
N ALA A 37 13.90 -26.20 0.42
CA ALA A 37 14.54 -27.26 -0.35
C ALA A 37 14.64 -28.60 0.40
N ASN A 38 14.65 -28.55 1.75
CA ASN A 38 14.84 -29.73 2.59
C ASN A 38 13.55 -30.55 2.81
N LEU A 39 12.40 -30.10 2.29
CA LEU A 39 11.10 -30.74 2.51
C LEU A 39 10.81 -31.90 1.52
N ASN A 40 11.61 -32.08 0.47
CA ASN A 40 11.40 -33.04 -0.62
C ASN A 40 9.94 -33.06 -1.17
N GLN A 41 9.29 -31.91 -1.15
CA GLN A 41 7.88 -31.70 -1.49
C GLN A 41 7.75 -30.52 -2.46
N TRP A 42 6.60 -30.43 -3.12
CA TRP A 42 6.34 -29.38 -4.12
C TRP A 42 5.90 -28.11 -3.42
N SER A 43 6.75 -27.08 -3.43
CA SER A 43 6.46 -25.76 -2.86
C SER A 43 5.81 -24.87 -3.91
N ASP A 44 4.73 -24.18 -3.57
CA ASP A 44 3.98 -23.34 -4.51
C ASP A 44 4.04 -21.86 -4.12
N LEU A 45 4.88 -21.11 -4.83
CA LEU A 45 5.05 -19.67 -4.61
C LEU A 45 3.85 -18.84 -5.07
N SER A 46 2.99 -19.36 -5.97
CA SER A 46 1.81 -18.63 -6.44
C SER A 46 0.76 -18.43 -5.34
N GLN A 47 0.81 -19.27 -4.30
CA GLN A 47 -0.04 -19.20 -3.12
C GLN A 47 0.69 -18.72 -1.87
N ALA A 48 1.95 -18.28 -2.02
CA ALA A 48 2.72 -17.79 -0.89
C ALA A 48 2.18 -16.45 -0.37
N LEU A 49 2.24 -16.30 0.95
CA LEU A 49 1.85 -15.09 1.67
C LEU A 49 3.06 -14.56 2.41
N ILE A 50 3.26 -13.25 2.38
CA ILE A 50 4.28 -12.59 3.19
C ILE A 50 3.57 -11.78 4.26
N GLN A 51 3.99 -11.98 5.51
CA GLN A 51 3.46 -11.27 6.66
C GLN A 51 4.57 -10.52 7.40
N PHE A 52 4.36 -9.26 7.73
CA PHE A 52 5.32 -8.43 8.46
C PHE A 52 4.60 -7.45 9.40
N PRO A 53 5.20 -7.12 10.56
CA PRO A 53 4.60 -6.20 11.50
C PRO A 53 4.69 -4.77 10.97
N VAL A 54 3.58 -4.04 11.01
CA VAL A 54 3.54 -2.62 10.64
C VAL A 54 3.13 -1.78 11.83
N GLN A 55 3.75 -0.60 11.94
CA GLN A 55 3.48 0.39 12.96
C GLN A 55 3.07 1.71 12.31
N LEU A 56 1.95 2.27 12.76
CA LEU A 56 1.60 3.66 12.50
C LEU A 56 1.64 4.42 13.83
N ARG A 57 2.24 5.61 13.85
CA ARG A 57 2.47 6.35 15.09
C ARG A 57 2.29 7.85 14.88
N ILE A 58 1.49 8.49 15.73
CA ILE A 58 1.39 9.94 15.79
C ILE A 58 2.00 10.42 17.11
N THR A 59 3.03 11.25 17.02
CA THR A 59 3.80 11.78 18.15
C THR A 59 3.62 13.28 18.27
N ASN A 60 3.46 13.80 19.50
CA ASN A 60 3.55 15.24 19.75
C ASN A 60 5.03 15.66 19.67
N THR A 61 5.42 16.40 18.65
CA THR A 61 6.77 16.94 18.48
C THR A 61 6.81 18.46 18.60
N GLY A 62 5.74 19.06 19.13
CA GLY A 62 5.65 20.49 19.39
C GLY A 62 6.53 20.95 20.56
N ALA A 63 6.46 22.24 20.87
CA ALA A 63 7.23 22.83 21.96
C ALA A 63 6.63 22.58 23.35
N ALA A 64 5.37 22.15 23.43
CA ALA A 64 4.65 21.97 24.70
C ALA A 64 3.71 20.76 24.67
N ALA A 65 3.32 20.30 25.85
CA ALA A 65 2.24 19.34 25.99
C ALA A 65 0.92 19.93 25.48
N THR A 66 0.07 19.09 24.91
CA THR A 66 -1.24 19.51 24.37
C THR A 66 -2.31 18.51 24.76
N THR A 67 -3.54 19.01 24.92
CA THR A 67 -4.69 18.18 25.30
C THR A 67 -5.44 17.76 24.06
N THR A 68 -5.53 16.46 23.81
CA THR A 68 -6.13 15.89 22.60
C THR A 68 -7.48 15.23 22.85
N SER A 69 -8.30 15.17 21.81
CA SER A 69 -9.53 14.38 21.73
C SER A 69 -9.45 13.31 20.63
N ILE A 70 -8.24 12.80 20.38
CA ILE A 70 -7.97 11.76 19.38
C ILE A 70 -8.75 10.48 19.72
N ASN A 71 -9.14 9.74 18.67
CA ASN A 71 -9.68 8.39 18.78
C ASN A 71 -8.87 7.41 17.92
N GLN A 72 -9.19 6.12 18.02
CA GLN A 72 -8.51 5.05 17.29
C GLN A 72 -8.62 5.15 15.77
N MET A 73 -9.54 5.96 15.24
CA MET A 73 -9.84 6.05 13.80
C MET A 73 -9.08 7.17 13.09
N MET A 74 -8.22 7.90 13.80
CA MET A 74 -7.49 9.05 13.25
C MET A 74 -6.37 8.70 12.29
N ALA A 75 -5.95 7.44 12.23
CA ALA A 75 -4.98 6.98 11.26
C ALA A 75 -5.24 5.53 10.88
N THR A 76 -5.00 5.19 9.63
CA THR A 76 -4.92 3.80 9.16
C THR A 76 -3.97 3.74 7.97
N ILE A 77 -3.87 2.59 7.32
CA ILE A 77 -3.08 2.43 6.10
C ILE A 77 -3.78 3.04 4.89
N LYS A 78 -3.01 3.37 3.86
CA LYS A 78 -3.56 3.57 2.51
C LYS A 78 -4.17 2.27 1.97
N ASN A 79 -4.82 2.31 0.81
CA ASN A 79 -5.55 1.17 0.28
C ASN A 79 -4.63 -0.04 -0.01
N GLY A 80 -4.58 -0.97 0.95
CA GLY A 80 -3.84 -2.23 0.92
C GLY A 80 -2.49 -2.23 1.65
N PHE A 81 -2.14 -3.39 2.23
CA PHE A 81 -0.81 -3.60 2.84
C PHE A 81 0.32 -3.66 1.81
N HIS A 82 0.01 -3.91 0.53
CA HIS A 82 0.99 -3.84 -0.55
C HIS A 82 1.59 -2.43 -0.71
N GLN A 83 0.98 -1.40 -0.13
CA GLN A 83 1.55 -0.06 -0.06
C GLN A 83 2.88 -0.01 0.69
N PHE A 84 3.12 -0.94 1.61
CA PHE A 84 4.42 -1.10 2.26
C PHE A 84 5.46 -1.77 1.36
N VAL A 85 5.15 -2.22 0.15
CA VAL A 85 6.13 -2.88 -0.75
C VAL A 85 6.61 -1.89 -1.80
N ASP A 86 7.88 -1.51 -1.74
CA ASP A 86 8.50 -0.64 -2.74
C ASP A 86 8.97 -1.44 -3.96
N SER A 87 9.66 -2.55 -3.71
CA SER A 87 10.21 -3.39 -4.77
C SER A 87 10.41 -4.83 -4.29
N ALA A 88 10.38 -5.78 -5.24
CA ALA A 88 10.57 -7.20 -4.99
C ALA A 88 11.57 -7.79 -5.99
N GLN A 89 12.60 -8.46 -5.47
CA GLN A 89 13.55 -9.25 -6.26
C GLN A 89 13.43 -10.73 -5.88
N ILE A 90 13.41 -11.58 -6.90
CA ILE A 90 13.33 -13.03 -6.72
C ILE A 90 14.50 -13.68 -7.43
N THR A 91 15.27 -14.44 -6.66
CA THR A 91 16.40 -15.23 -7.14
C THR A 91 16.09 -16.70 -6.89
N ILE A 92 16.13 -17.52 -7.94
CA ILE A 92 15.93 -18.97 -7.85
C ILE A 92 17.13 -19.65 -8.51
N GLY A 93 17.70 -20.65 -7.83
CA GLY A 93 18.84 -21.42 -8.36
C GLY A 93 20.10 -20.58 -8.62
N GLY A 94 20.25 -19.45 -7.93
CA GLY A 94 21.37 -18.51 -8.14
C GLY A 94 21.15 -17.46 -9.24
N THR A 95 20.03 -17.53 -9.97
CA THR A 95 19.69 -16.57 -11.02
C THR A 95 18.57 -15.65 -10.57
N THR A 96 18.74 -14.34 -10.76
CA THR A 96 17.66 -13.37 -10.56
C THR A 96 16.66 -13.50 -11.70
N ILE A 97 15.44 -13.92 -11.38
CA ILE A 97 14.34 -14.08 -12.33
C ILE A 97 13.40 -12.87 -12.34
N GLN A 98 13.36 -12.11 -11.25
CA GLN A 98 12.68 -10.82 -11.21
C GLN A 98 13.62 -9.81 -10.57
N SER A 99 13.93 -8.73 -11.29
CA SER A 99 14.71 -7.62 -10.75
C SER A 99 13.88 -6.73 -9.82
N ALA A 100 14.53 -6.12 -8.82
CA ALA A 100 13.87 -5.13 -7.98
C ALA A 100 13.60 -3.86 -8.80
N GLN A 101 12.33 -3.49 -8.89
CA GLN A 101 11.87 -2.27 -9.54
C GLN A 101 11.04 -1.47 -8.54
N ILE A 102 11.34 -0.19 -8.39
CA ILE A 102 10.67 0.73 -7.46
C ILE A 102 9.19 0.91 -7.80
N TYR A 103 8.37 1.47 -6.90
CA TYR A 103 6.93 1.71 -7.12
C TYR A 103 6.10 0.46 -7.42
N LEU A 104 6.50 -0.69 -6.85
CA LEU A 104 5.73 -1.94 -6.99
C LEU A 104 4.33 -1.82 -6.39
N ASN A 105 4.17 -1.04 -5.33
CA ASN A 105 2.86 -0.74 -4.76
C ASN A 105 1.89 -0.08 -5.77
N THR A 106 2.37 0.81 -6.63
CA THR A 106 1.56 1.44 -7.68
C THR A 106 1.11 0.41 -8.71
N ASP A 107 2.03 -0.44 -9.19
CA ASP A 107 1.73 -1.54 -10.12
C ASP A 107 0.73 -2.54 -9.52
N THR A 108 0.94 -2.95 -8.27
CA THR A 108 0.01 -3.86 -7.58
C THR A 108 -1.36 -3.22 -7.39
N THR A 109 -1.42 -1.92 -7.08
CA THR A 109 -2.71 -1.19 -7.01
C THR A 109 -3.41 -1.21 -8.36
N PHE A 110 -2.70 -0.94 -9.44
CA PHE A 110 -3.24 -0.99 -10.79
C PHE A 110 -3.83 -2.38 -11.10
N LYS A 111 -3.08 -3.45 -10.84
CA LYS A 111 -3.56 -4.85 -11.03
C LYS A 111 -4.79 -5.18 -10.19
N ILE A 112 -4.83 -4.73 -8.93
CA ILE A 112 -6.01 -4.93 -8.07
C ILE A 112 -7.23 -4.25 -8.70
N LEU A 113 -7.08 -3.03 -9.19
CA LEU A 113 -8.20 -2.26 -9.77
C LEU A 113 -8.67 -2.79 -11.13
N THR A 114 -7.77 -3.37 -11.94
CA THR A 114 -8.09 -3.82 -13.31
C THR A 114 -8.33 -5.31 -13.46
N GLU A 115 -7.75 -6.15 -12.59
CA GLU A 115 -7.78 -7.61 -12.75
C GLU A 115 -8.63 -8.33 -11.68
N TRP A 116 -8.87 -7.73 -10.51
CA TRP A 116 -9.64 -8.42 -9.48
C TRP A 116 -11.14 -8.39 -9.75
N SER A 117 -11.77 -9.55 -9.56
CA SER A 117 -13.23 -9.62 -9.46
C SER A 117 -13.72 -9.08 -8.11
N LEU A 118 -14.99 -8.67 -8.05
CA LEU A 118 -15.63 -8.28 -6.79
C LEU A 118 -15.61 -9.42 -5.75
N SER A 119 -15.68 -10.68 -6.20
CA SER A 119 -15.56 -11.86 -5.33
C SER A 119 -14.16 -11.99 -4.74
N GLU A 120 -13.12 -11.73 -5.53
CA GLU A 120 -11.75 -11.74 -5.03
C GLU A 120 -11.52 -10.61 -4.02
N LEU A 121 -12.05 -9.41 -4.30
CA LEU A 121 -12.03 -8.29 -3.37
C LEU A 121 -12.78 -8.61 -2.06
N HIS A 122 -13.95 -9.24 -2.11
CA HIS A 122 -14.70 -9.62 -0.91
C HIS A 122 -13.96 -10.66 -0.06
N ASN A 123 -13.34 -11.67 -0.70
CA ASN A 123 -12.65 -12.74 0.01
C ASN A 123 -11.31 -12.30 0.61
N TRP A 124 -10.55 -11.47 -0.12
CA TRP A 124 -9.18 -11.13 0.26
C TRP A 124 -9.03 -9.70 0.79
N GLY A 125 -9.94 -8.78 0.43
CA GLY A 125 -9.83 -7.36 0.75
C GLY A 125 -9.52 -7.07 2.21
N PRO A 126 -10.35 -7.53 3.17
CA PRO A 126 -10.10 -7.31 4.60
C PRO A 126 -8.76 -7.88 5.08
N SER A 127 -8.36 -9.06 4.60
CA SER A 127 -7.09 -9.71 5.00
C SER A 127 -5.85 -9.00 4.45
N LEU A 128 -5.99 -8.31 3.32
CA LEU A 128 -4.93 -7.59 2.63
C LEU A 128 -4.96 -6.09 2.88
N GLY A 129 -5.86 -5.61 3.76
CA GLY A 129 -5.95 -4.19 4.08
C GLY A 129 -6.61 -3.34 2.97
N ILE A 130 -7.33 -3.97 2.04
CA ILE A 130 -7.88 -3.32 0.86
C ILE A 130 -9.35 -2.99 1.09
N SER A 131 -9.69 -1.74 0.81
CA SER A 131 -11.06 -1.26 0.62
C SER A 131 -10.99 -0.11 -0.36
N LEU A 132 -11.82 -0.12 -1.39
CA LEU A 132 -11.73 0.83 -2.49
C LEU A 132 -11.88 2.26 -1.96
N ASP A 133 -10.88 3.08 -2.26
CA ASP A 133 -10.99 4.52 -2.06
C ASP A 133 -12.00 5.06 -3.08
N ASP A 134 -12.96 5.84 -2.61
CA ASP A 134 -13.99 6.45 -3.45
C ASP A 134 -14.18 7.91 -3.03
N TYR A 135 -14.75 8.69 -3.93
CA TYR A 135 -15.09 10.08 -3.72
C TYR A 135 -16.61 10.21 -3.59
N GLN A 136 -17.13 9.94 -2.40
CA GLN A 136 -18.57 10.00 -2.17
C GLN A 136 -18.99 11.43 -1.81
N LEU A 137 -19.79 12.06 -2.65
CA LEU A 137 -20.41 13.35 -2.37
C LEU A 137 -21.55 13.21 -1.36
N ALA A 138 -21.65 14.15 -0.42
CA ALA A 138 -22.83 14.25 0.45
C ALA A 138 -24.10 14.46 -0.40
N PRO A 139 -25.16 13.65 -0.22
CA PRO A 139 -26.45 13.92 -0.86
C PRO A 139 -26.97 15.29 -0.43
N ASP A 140 -27.36 16.13 -1.39
CA ASP A 140 -28.12 17.37 -1.19
C ASP A 140 -27.51 18.49 -0.32
N GLY A 141 -26.19 18.72 -0.40
CA GLY A 141 -25.54 19.90 0.20
C GLY A 141 -25.59 19.97 1.74
N THR A 142 -26.26 19.01 2.38
CA THR A 142 -26.25 18.79 3.81
C THR A 142 -25.22 17.72 4.09
N SER A 143 -24.08 18.17 4.58
CA SER A 143 -22.94 17.29 4.79
C SER A 143 -23.19 16.38 5.98
N THR A 144 -23.77 15.21 5.74
CA THR A 144 -23.85 14.11 6.71
C THR A 144 -22.52 13.37 6.72
N TYR A 145 -21.45 14.09 7.06
CA TYR A 145 -20.15 13.50 7.29
C TYR A 145 -20.25 12.55 8.48
N THR A 146 -19.92 11.28 8.31
CA THR A 146 -19.57 10.48 9.47
C THR A 146 -18.12 10.80 9.81
N SER A 147 -17.79 11.03 11.07
CA SER A 147 -16.47 11.48 11.56
C SER A 147 -15.29 10.54 11.24
N LEU A 148 -15.53 9.50 10.45
CA LEU A 148 -14.61 8.45 10.07
C LEU A 148 -14.26 8.48 8.59
N ASP A 149 -14.98 9.25 7.77
CA ASP A 149 -14.68 9.32 6.35
C ASP A 149 -13.62 10.39 6.14
N ASN A 150 -12.44 10.03 5.65
CA ASN A 150 -11.36 11.00 5.38
C ASN A 150 -11.94 12.18 4.54
N LEU A 151 -12.12 13.35 5.15
CA LEU A 151 -12.80 14.52 4.57
C LEU A 151 -11.87 15.28 3.62
N PRO A 152 -12.39 16.15 2.73
CA PRO A 152 -11.59 16.76 1.68
C PRO A 152 -10.54 17.71 2.25
N LEU A 153 -9.46 17.79 1.48
CA LEU A 153 -8.38 18.76 1.56
C LEU A 153 -8.83 20.22 1.84
N ALA A 154 -10.07 20.60 1.51
CA ALA A 154 -10.63 21.93 1.73
C ALA A 154 -10.62 22.42 3.19
N THR A 155 -10.64 21.53 4.19
CA THR A 155 -10.58 21.91 5.62
C THR A 155 -9.15 22.03 6.16
N SER A 156 -8.18 21.36 5.54
CA SER A 156 -6.75 21.44 5.87
C SER A 156 -5.97 22.42 4.98
N VAL A 157 -6.58 22.84 3.88
CA VAL A 157 -5.98 23.66 2.83
C VAL A 157 -7.03 24.68 2.39
N SER A 158 -7.10 25.80 3.10
CA SER A 158 -7.86 26.97 2.67
C SER A 158 -7.21 27.60 1.44
N ALA A 159 -7.26 26.92 0.30
CA ALA A 159 -7.53 27.50 -1.02
C ALA A 159 -7.34 26.49 -2.17
N VAL A 160 -8.47 26.28 -2.87
CA VAL A 160 -8.72 25.80 -4.23
C VAL A 160 -7.50 25.61 -5.13
N THR A 161 -7.30 24.36 -5.56
CA THR A 161 -6.55 23.95 -6.76
C THR A 161 -7.40 22.95 -7.53
N GLY A 162 -7.86 23.30 -8.74
CA GLY A 162 -8.64 22.39 -9.59
C GLY A 162 -9.98 21.92 -9.00
N PHE A 163 -10.54 20.84 -9.55
CA PHE A 163 -11.84 20.24 -9.18
C PHE A 163 -11.86 19.84 -7.70
N THR A 164 -12.14 20.81 -6.84
CA THR A 164 -12.24 20.63 -5.39
C THR A 164 -13.72 20.51 -5.09
N LEU A 165 -14.23 19.32 -4.74
CA LEU A 165 -15.59 19.21 -4.23
C LEU A 165 -15.53 19.34 -2.69
N PRO A 166 -16.05 20.40 -2.07
CA PRO A 166 -15.82 20.70 -0.65
C PRO A 166 -16.41 19.68 0.34
N THR A 167 -17.12 18.66 -0.13
CA THR A 167 -18.03 17.83 0.67
C THR A 167 -17.96 16.33 0.38
N ALA A 168 -16.76 15.80 0.18
CA ALA A 168 -16.59 14.38 -0.10
C ALA A 168 -15.96 13.55 0.99
N SER A 169 -16.42 12.32 1.09
CA SER A 169 -15.96 11.31 2.02
C SER A 169 -15.21 10.21 1.28
N ASN A 170 -14.19 9.65 1.92
CA ASN A 170 -13.57 8.40 1.48
C ASN A 170 -14.06 7.22 2.34
N PRO A 171 -15.08 6.46 1.88
CA PRO A 171 -15.59 5.30 2.61
C PRO A 171 -14.58 4.14 2.72
N GLY A 172 -13.60 4.07 1.81
CA GLY A 172 -12.52 3.11 1.85
C GLY A 172 -11.64 3.28 3.09
N PHE A 173 -11.27 4.52 3.40
CA PHE A 173 -10.51 4.84 4.63
C PHE A 173 -11.27 4.38 5.89
N LYS A 174 -12.55 4.72 5.99
CA LYS A 174 -13.41 4.33 7.12
C LYS A 174 -13.44 2.81 7.29
N THR A 175 -13.68 2.10 6.20
CA THR A 175 -13.76 0.63 6.20
C THR A 175 -12.44 0.02 6.68
N ARG A 176 -11.30 0.50 6.16
CA ARG A 176 -9.97 0.04 6.61
C ARG A 176 -9.73 0.33 8.08
N ALA A 177 -10.03 1.54 8.55
CA ALA A 177 -9.92 1.88 9.95
C ALA A 177 -10.81 0.95 10.81
N GLN A 178 -12.02 0.60 10.38
CA GLN A 178 -12.94 -0.25 11.15
C GLN A 178 -12.45 -1.69 11.33
N PHE A 179 -11.88 -2.31 10.29
CA PHE A 179 -11.40 -3.69 10.41
C PHE A 179 -9.96 -3.81 10.93
N ILE A 180 -9.14 -2.75 10.82
CA ILE A 180 -7.76 -2.72 11.32
C ILE A 180 -7.67 -2.20 12.75
N ASN A 181 -8.37 -1.11 13.09
CA ASN A 181 -8.16 -0.35 14.32
C ASN A 181 -9.05 -0.88 15.45
N ASN A 182 -8.66 -2.03 15.98
CA ASN A 182 -9.32 -2.64 17.12
C ASN A 182 -8.64 -2.19 18.41
N THR A 183 -9.42 -1.70 19.38
CA THR A 183 -8.92 -1.21 20.66
C THR A 183 -9.62 -1.91 21.82
N SER A 184 -8.91 -2.11 22.93
CA SER A 184 -9.49 -2.59 24.20
C SER A 184 -9.89 -1.43 25.13
N ASN A 185 -9.79 -0.19 24.67
CA ASN A 185 -10.15 0.99 25.46
C ASN A 185 -11.66 1.04 25.68
N THR A 186 -12.10 1.03 26.93
CA THR A 186 -13.52 1.04 27.35
C THR A 186 -14.27 2.32 26.97
N LYS A 187 -13.57 3.32 26.42
CA LYS A 187 -14.08 4.67 26.13
C LYS A 187 -14.78 4.81 24.78
N ASP A 188 -14.86 3.76 23.97
CA ASP A 188 -15.56 3.80 22.68
C ASP A 188 -16.71 2.79 22.62
N ALA A 189 -17.94 3.25 22.85
CA ALA A 189 -19.14 2.42 22.89
C ALA A 189 -19.60 1.91 21.50
N THR A 190 -19.01 2.41 20.40
CA THR A 190 -19.51 2.13 19.04
C THR A 190 -18.69 1.12 18.26
N THR A 191 -17.48 0.78 18.72
CA THR A 191 -16.61 -0.23 18.11
C THR A 191 -16.06 -1.26 19.12
N THR A 192 -16.47 -1.18 20.39
CA THR A 192 -16.26 -2.26 21.36
C THR A 192 -16.91 -3.56 20.87
N LEU A 193 -16.09 -4.59 20.63
CA LEU A 193 -16.50 -5.98 20.76
C LEU A 193 -16.95 -6.20 22.21
N ASN A 194 -18.19 -5.81 22.51
CA ASN A 194 -18.83 -5.97 23.82
C ASN A 194 -18.67 -7.42 24.27
N GLY A 195 -17.76 -7.67 25.22
CA GLY A 195 -17.56 -8.97 25.86
C GLY A 195 -16.22 -9.68 25.61
N ILE A 196 -15.35 -9.24 24.69
CA ILE A 196 -14.02 -9.86 24.43
C ILE A 196 -12.87 -8.98 24.97
N ILE A 197 -13.09 -8.31 26.10
CA ILE A 197 -12.20 -7.25 26.59
C ILE A 197 -10.96 -7.81 27.31
N ASN A 198 -11.06 -8.97 27.94
CA ASN A 198 -9.97 -9.51 28.77
C ASN A 198 -8.92 -10.33 27.99
N ASN A 199 -9.21 -10.74 26.76
CA ASN A 199 -8.31 -11.57 25.92
C ASN A 199 -7.98 -10.91 24.56
N ALA A 200 -8.33 -9.65 24.32
CA ALA A 200 -8.03 -8.96 23.05
C ALA A 200 -6.52 -8.97 22.66
N PRO A 201 -5.56 -8.87 23.61
CA PRO A 201 -4.13 -9.05 23.30
C PRO A 201 -3.79 -10.48 22.87
N LEU A 202 -4.45 -11.49 23.44
CA LEU A 202 -4.23 -12.92 23.13
C LEU A 202 -4.80 -13.32 21.76
N LEU A 203 -5.74 -12.55 21.22
CA LEU A 203 -6.29 -12.73 19.89
C LEU A 203 -5.54 -11.90 18.82
N GLY A 204 -4.52 -11.13 19.21
CA GLY A 204 -3.83 -10.19 18.32
C GLY A 204 -4.72 -9.03 17.85
N LYS A 205 -5.75 -8.68 18.62
CA LYS A 205 -6.82 -7.73 18.24
C LYS A 205 -6.80 -6.40 19.03
N GLY A 206 -5.79 -6.14 19.86
CA GLY A 206 -5.53 -4.81 20.41
C GLY A 206 -4.48 -4.11 19.55
N SER A 207 -4.88 -3.68 18.35
CA SER A 207 -3.96 -3.10 17.38
C SER A 207 -3.74 -1.61 17.62
N VAL A 208 -4.71 -0.87 18.18
CA VAL A 208 -4.58 0.57 18.42
C VAL A 208 -4.66 0.96 19.90
N ASN A 209 -3.67 1.75 20.31
CA ASN A 209 -3.73 2.57 21.51
C ASN A 209 -3.71 4.06 21.14
N TYR A 210 -4.48 4.84 21.88
CA TYR A 210 -4.53 6.28 21.72
C TYR A 210 -4.75 6.97 23.07
N THR A 211 -4.36 8.23 23.14
CA THR A 211 -4.48 9.07 24.34
C THR A 211 -5.47 10.20 24.07
N GLN A 212 -6.52 10.27 24.90
CA GLN A 212 -7.36 11.46 25.07
C GLN A 212 -6.92 12.17 26.34
N GLY A 213 -6.77 13.49 26.29
CA GLY A 213 -6.23 14.29 27.39
C GLY A 213 -4.82 14.77 27.09
N ALA A 214 -4.07 15.08 28.15
CA ALA A 214 -2.74 15.67 28.02
C ALA A 214 -1.72 14.69 27.42
N VAL A 215 -1.06 15.12 26.35
CA VAL A 215 0.04 14.41 25.68
C VAL A 215 1.31 15.26 25.77
N ALA A 216 2.31 14.76 26.50
CA ALA A 216 3.61 15.42 26.62
C ALA A 216 4.37 15.41 25.28
N VAL A 217 5.31 16.34 25.13
CA VAL A 217 6.24 16.35 23.99
C VAL A 217 7.05 15.06 23.98
N GLY A 218 7.23 14.46 22.80
CA GLY A 218 7.92 13.20 22.59
C GLY A 218 7.05 11.96 22.80
N ASN A 219 5.85 12.11 23.36
CA ASN A 219 4.94 10.99 23.57
C ASN A 219 3.99 10.80 22.39
N ASP A 220 3.58 9.54 22.22
CA ASP A 220 2.63 9.13 21.20
C ASP A 220 1.20 9.37 21.65
N VAL A 221 0.44 10.06 20.80
CA VAL A 221 -1.01 10.21 20.97
C VAL A 221 -1.76 9.06 20.31
N LEU A 222 -1.19 8.44 19.29
CA LEU A 222 -1.76 7.27 18.62
C LEU A 222 -0.65 6.30 18.24
N THR A 223 -0.87 5.02 18.46
CA THR A 223 -0.04 3.93 17.97
C THR A 223 -0.94 2.82 17.47
N LEU A 224 -0.76 2.42 16.21
CA LEU A 224 -1.33 1.23 15.60
C LEU A 224 -0.19 0.23 15.40
N MET A 225 -0.36 -1.01 15.84
CA MET A 225 0.47 -2.15 15.45
C MET A 225 -0.43 -3.23 14.87
N THR A 226 -0.18 -3.62 13.63
CA THR A 226 -0.94 -4.68 12.97
C THR A 226 -0.02 -5.58 12.14
N LEU A 227 -0.55 -6.72 11.71
CA LEU A 227 0.17 -7.65 10.87
C LEU A 227 -0.24 -7.45 9.42
N ALA A 228 0.64 -6.86 8.63
CA ALA A 228 0.43 -6.75 7.20
C ALA A 228 0.49 -8.14 6.56
N THR A 229 -0.42 -8.42 5.63
CA THR A 229 -0.39 -9.62 4.79
C THR A 229 -0.40 -9.19 3.32
N VAL A 230 0.55 -9.70 2.54
CA VAL A 230 0.68 -9.46 1.09
C VAL A 230 0.80 -10.80 0.39
N ARG A 231 0.05 -11.00 -0.70
CA ARG A 231 0.17 -12.24 -1.50
C ARG A 231 1.31 -12.07 -2.50
N LEU A 232 2.18 -13.07 -2.57
CA LEU A 232 3.35 -13.00 -3.46
C LEU A 232 2.94 -12.89 -4.93
N LYS A 233 1.82 -13.50 -5.32
CA LYS A 233 1.26 -13.39 -6.68
C LYS A 233 0.85 -11.97 -7.10
N ASP A 234 0.48 -11.10 -6.15
CA ASP A 234 0.03 -9.73 -6.47
C ASP A 234 1.21 -8.78 -6.71
N ILE A 235 2.36 -9.08 -6.08
CA ILE A 235 3.59 -8.28 -6.16
C ILE A 235 4.65 -8.91 -7.08
N SER A 236 4.39 -10.09 -7.62
CA SER A 236 5.29 -10.79 -8.53
C SER A 236 4.52 -11.64 -9.53
N ASP A 237 4.54 -11.21 -10.79
CA ASP A 237 3.94 -11.97 -11.90
C ASP A 237 4.72 -13.28 -12.16
N CYS A 238 6.03 -13.30 -11.93
CA CYS A 238 6.79 -14.55 -12.05
C CYS A 238 6.32 -15.57 -11.01
N CYS A 239 6.13 -15.18 -9.74
CA CYS A 239 5.59 -16.10 -8.73
C CYS A 239 4.13 -16.48 -8.99
N ALA A 240 3.32 -15.58 -9.54
CA ALA A 240 1.93 -15.88 -9.92
C ALA A 240 1.84 -17.01 -10.96
N LYS A 241 2.81 -17.06 -11.89
CA LYS A 241 2.81 -18.01 -13.03
C LYS A 241 3.75 -19.20 -12.83
N LEU A 242 4.58 -19.18 -11.80
CA LEU A 242 5.48 -20.29 -11.46
C LEU A 242 4.65 -21.51 -11.03
N PRO A 243 4.81 -22.67 -11.68
CA PRO A 243 4.22 -23.91 -11.18
C PRO A 243 4.89 -24.29 -9.85
N PRO A 244 4.29 -25.20 -9.06
CA PRO A 244 4.94 -25.73 -7.88
C PRO A 244 6.33 -26.29 -8.22
N LEU A 245 7.33 -26.00 -7.38
CA LEU A 245 8.71 -26.39 -7.56
C LEU A 245 9.18 -27.32 -6.43
N LYS A 246 9.91 -28.37 -6.79
CA LYS A 246 10.63 -29.23 -5.85
C LYS A 246 12.05 -28.70 -5.67
N ASN A 247 12.62 -28.84 -4.47
CA ASN A 247 13.97 -28.36 -4.15
C ASN A 247 14.17 -26.85 -4.42
N LEU A 248 13.15 -26.04 -4.14
CA LEU A 248 13.19 -24.59 -4.31
C LEU A 248 14.34 -23.99 -3.48
N LYS A 249 15.31 -23.36 -4.16
CA LYS A 249 16.48 -22.72 -3.57
C LYS A 249 16.64 -21.31 -4.09
N GLY A 250 17.08 -20.40 -3.23
CA GLY A 250 17.27 -18.99 -3.58
C GLY A 250 16.77 -18.03 -2.51
N PHE A 251 16.39 -16.83 -2.93
CA PHE A 251 16.03 -15.73 -2.05
C PHE A 251 14.87 -14.90 -2.62
N ILE A 252 14.03 -14.40 -1.72
CA ILE A 252 13.09 -13.31 -1.99
C ILE A 252 13.57 -12.10 -1.19
N TYR A 253 13.79 -10.99 -1.86
CA TYR A 253 14.12 -9.70 -1.25
C TYR A 253 12.95 -8.76 -1.49
N LEU A 254 12.42 -8.16 -0.42
CA LEU A 254 11.44 -7.09 -0.50
C LEU A 254 12.01 -5.83 0.12
N ASN A 255 12.13 -4.76 -0.66
CA ASN A 255 12.34 -3.44 -0.07
C ASN A 255 10.98 -2.86 0.28
N TYR A 256 10.89 -2.21 1.44
CA TYR A 256 9.62 -1.70 1.92
C TYR A 256 9.56 -0.17 1.92
N ASN A 257 8.35 0.35 1.73
CA ASN A 257 8.03 1.76 1.87
C ASN A 257 7.82 2.09 3.36
N SER A 258 8.40 3.21 3.78
CA SER A 258 8.14 3.84 5.07
C SER A 258 8.21 5.35 4.92
N GLY A 259 7.39 6.07 5.68
CA GLY A 259 7.34 7.51 5.61
C GLY A 259 7.18 8.19 6.96
N ARG A 260 7.61 9.45 6.98
CA ARG A 260 7.43 10.40 8.06
C ARG A 260 6.81 11.68 7.52
N TYR A 261 5.71 12.10 8.14
CA TYR A 261 4.97 13.30 7.80
C TYR A 261 4.83 14.19 9.04
N VAL A 262 5.43 15.38 8.98
CA VAL A 262 5.43 16.37 10.06
C VAL A 262 4.51 17.51 9.66
N PHE A 263 3.51 17.78 10.51
CA PHE A 263 2.48 18.76 10.24
C PHE A 263 2.17 19.58 11.49
N THR A 264 1.65 20.77 11.28
CA THR A 264 1.24 21.69 12.36
C THR A 264 -0.27 21.78 12.44
N THR A 265 -0.80 21.85 13.65
CA THR A 265 -2.22 22.08 13.89
C THR A 265 -2.46 23.48 14.46
N GLY A 266 -3.62 24.06 14.16
CA GLY A 266 -4.08 25.30 14.79
C GLY A 266 -4.71 25.08 16.17
N ALA A 267 -5.17 26.17 16.79
CA ALA A 267 -5.91 26.12 18.06
C ALA A 267 -7.27 25.41 17.95
N SER A 268 -7.77 25.18 16.73
CA SER A 268 -8.94 24.34 16.48
C SER A 268 -8.60 22.85 16.38
N GLY A 269 -7.32 22.46 16.45
CA GLY A 269 -6.88 21.08 16.22
C GLY A 269 -6.89 20.65 14.73
N ALA A 270 -7.25 21.55 13.81
CA ALA A 270 -7.18 21.33 12.37
C ALA A 270 -5.72 21.37 11.88
N ILE A 271 -5.39 20.54 10.88
CA ILE A 271 -4.09 20.57 10.20
C ILE A 271 -4.00 21.87 9.40
N ASN A 272 -3.01 22.71 9.71
CA ASN A 272 -2.83 24.05 9.13
C ASN A 272 -1.58 24.17 8.24
N GLY A 273 -0.72 23.14 8.22
CA GLY A 273 0.50 23.20 7.44
C GLY A 273 1.32 21.91 7.54
N VAL A 274 2.21 21.74 6.57
CA VAL A 274 3.15 20.62 6.48
C VAL A 274 4.55 21.19 6.63
N THR A 275 5.31 20.69 7.59
CA THR A 275 6.69 21.11 7.84
C THR A 275 7.67 20.21 7.09
N ALA A 276 7.39 18.92 7.03
CA ALA A 276 8.22 17.96 6.30
C ALA A 276 7.40 16.73 5.88
N ALA A 277 7.70 16.19 4.71
CA ALA A 277 7.24 14.87 4.29
C ALA A 277 8.43 14.13 3.67
N THR A 278 8.74 12.95 4.19
CA THR A 278 9.99 12.25 3.87
C THR A 278 9.74 10.74 3.82
N ALA A 279 10.17 10.08 2.75
CA ALA A 279 10.32 8.63 2.74
C ALA A 279 11.53 8.26 3.61
N LEU A 280 11.32 7.42 4.63
CA LEU A 280 12.40 6.88 5.46
C LEU A 280 13.07 5.70 4.76
N TYR A 281 12.25 4.88 4.10
CA TYR A 281 12.65 3.78 3.23
C TYR A 281 11.72 3.76 2.01
N GLY A 282 12.20 3.25 0.87
CA GLY A 282 11.44 3.24 -0.37
C GLY A 282 11.12 4.65 -0.88
N HIS A 283 9.97 4.80 -1.52
CA HIS A 283 9.59 6.04 -2.23
C HIS A 283 8.26 6.65 -1.77
N THR A 284 7.41 5.89 -1.08
CA THR A 284 6.03 6.32 -0.77
C THR A 284 5.71 6.23 0.72
N HIS A 285 4.72 7.01 1.19
CA HIS A 285 4.20 6.90 2.55
C HIS A 285 3.00 5.94 2.57
N PRO A 286 3.05 4.81 3.29
CA PRO A 286 1.99 3.80 3.25
C PRO A 286 0.82 4.06 4.23
N GLY A 287 0.97 5.00 5.15
CA GLY A 287 -0.09 5.43 6.08
C GLY A 287 -0.96 6.57 5.56
N MET A 288 -2.19 6.66 6.05
CA MET A 288 -3.18 7.72 5.82
C MET A 288 -3.72 8.26 7.16
N LEU A 289 -3.85 9.58 7.27
CA LEU A 289 -4.50 10.26 8.39
C LEU A 289 -5.96 10.54 8.06
N GLY A 290 -6.82 10.43 9.07
CA GLY A 290 -8.18 10.95 9.02
C GLY A 290 -8.15 12.46 9.26
N THR A 291 -8.72 13.23 8.34
CA THR A 291 -8.78 14.70 8.41
C THR A 291 -10.04 15.23 9.13
N THR A 292 -10.86 14.34 9.67
CA THR A 292 -12.13 14.65 10.31
C THR A 292 -11.98 15.24 11.72
N GLY A 293 -11.71 16.54 11.80
CA GLY A 293 -12.12 17.41 12.92
C GLY A 293 -11.32 17.32 14.23
N THR A 294 -10.75 18.47 14.64
CA THR A 294 -10.42 18.94 16.01
C THR A 294 -9.70 18.02 17.05
N GLY A 295 -9.28 16.80 16.69
CA GLY A 295 -8.73 15.81 17.63
C GLY A 295 -7.35 16.12 18.21
N PHE A 296 -6.52 16.87 17.47
CA PHE A 296 -5.15 17.21 17.88
C PHE A 296 -5.06 18.33 18.92
N GLY A 297 -6.20 18.79 19.44
CA GLY A 297 -6.27 19.64 20.64
C GLY A 297 -6.55 21.10 20.40
N THR A 298 -6.77 21.83 21.49
CA THR A 298 -7.20 23.25 21.50
C THR A 298 -6.03 24.24 21.41
N THR A 299 -4.81 23.76 21.22
CA THR A 299 -3.59 24.57 21.15
C THR A 299 -2.77 24.15 19.96
N ALA A 300 -2.21 25.12 19.24
CA ALA A 300 -1.37 24.86 18.10
C ALA A 300 -0.15 24.02 18.50
N SER A 301 0.13 22.95 17.77
CA SER A 301 1.28 22.08 18.02
C SER A 301 1.84 21.52 16.72
N THR A 302 3.01 20.88 16.82
CA THR A 302 3.61 20.12 15.74
C THR A 302 3.46 18.63 16.03
N TRP A 303 3.08 17.88 15.01
CA TRP A 303 2.82 16.45 15.09
C TRP A 303 3.65 15.74 14.05
N GLN A 304 4.07 14.53 14.39
CA GLN A 304 4.74 13.63 13.47
C GLN A 304 3.91 12.36 13.31
N PHE A 305 3.46 12.10 12.09
CA PHE A 305 2.93 10.80 11.69
C PHE A 305 4.04 9.96 11.06
N THR A 306 4.17 8.71 11.47
CA THR A 306 5.17 7.77 10.94
C THR A 306 4.50 6.45 10.64
N ALA A 307 4.77 5.90 9.46
CA ALA A 307 4.33 4.58 9.03
C ALA A 307 5.54 3.74 8.66
N ASP A 308 5.76 2.62 9.33
CA ASP A 308 6.97 1.81 9.18
C ASP A 308 6.70 0.31 9.40
N VAL A 309 7.62 -0.53 8.92
CA VAL A 309 7.68 -1.95 9.27
C VAL A 309 8.44 -2.06 10.59
N CYS A 310 7.73 -2.37 11.67
CA CYS A 310 8.30 -2.36 13.01
C CYS A 310 7.63 -3.41 13.90
N GLY A 311 8.45 -4.27 14.49
CA GLY A 311 8.07 -5.32 15.42
C GLY A 311 8.40 -4.98 16.88
N THR A 312 8.57 -3.70 17.22
CA THR A 312 8.88 -3.26 18.59
C THR A 312 7.64 -2.66 19.25
N ALA A 313 7.30 -3.12 20.45
CA ALA A 313 6.14 -2.62 21.19
C ALA A 313 6.31 -1.13 21.48
N THR A 314 5.24 -0.34 21.33
CA THR A 314 5.25 1.09 21.63
C THR A 314 3.90 1.50 22.21
N ASN A 315 3.91 2.43 23.17
CA ASN A 315 2.69 2.99 23.79
C ASN A 315 1.67 1.93 24.26
N GLY A 316 2.15 0.81 24.82
CA GLY A 316 1.32 -0.30 25.30
C GLY A 316 0.68 -1.17 24.21
N CYS A 317 0.96 -0.93 22.92
CA CYS A 317 0.49 -1.79 21.84
C CYS A 317 1.24 -3.12 21.87
N THR A 318 0.52 -4.22 21.66
CA THR A 318 1.13 -5.55 21.55
C THR A 318 1.67 -5.76 20.14
N VAL A 319 2.87 -6.33 20.04
CA VAL A 319 3.46 -6.66 18.74
C VAL A 319 2.89 -7.99 18.24
N PRO A 320 2.32 -8.06 17.03
CA PRO A 320 1.84 -9.32 16.48
C PRO A 320 2.98 -10.29 16.14
N PHE A 321 4.08 -9.78 15.55
CA PHE A 321 5.33 -10.53 15.34
C PHE A 321 6.55 -9.63 15.45
N VAL A 322 7.65 -10.18 15.95
CA VAL A 322 8.97 -9.50 16.00
C VAL A 322 9.82 -9.75 14.75
N SER A 323 9.39 -10.63 13.85
CA SER A 323 10.05 -10.93 12.58
C SER A 323 9.02 -11.08 11.46
N ALA A 324 9.40 -10.75 10.24
CA ALA A 324 8.57 -11.05 9.08
C ALA A 324 8.62 -12.55 8.73
N ARG A 325 7.59 -13.05 8.04
CA ARG A 325 7.45 -14.45 7.65
C ARG A 325 6.94 -14.58 6.22
N CYS A 326 7.54 -15.47 5.44
CA CYS A 326 7.01 -15.92 4.17
C CYS A 326 6.40 -17.31 4.35
N TYR A 327 5.07 -17.40 4.29
CA TYR A 327 4.32 -18.64 4.33
C TYR A 327 4.22 -19.23 2.94
N VAL A 328 4.60 -20.48 2.79
CA VAL A 328 4.57 -21.19 1.51
C VAL A 328 3.84 -22.52 1.71
N PRO A 329 2.81 -22.81 0.89
CA PRO A 329 2.19 -24.11 0.90
C PRO A 329 3.10 -25.11 0.19
N TYR A 330 3.09 -26.33 0.69
CA TYR A 330 3.74 -27.45 0.06
C TYR A 330 2.79 -28.64 -0.07
N TYR A 331 3.03 -29.40 -1.13
CA TYR A 331 2.17 -30.49 -1.56
C TYR A 331 2.92 -31.80 -1.59
N VAL A 332 2.26 -32.84 -1.07
CA VAL A 332 2.66 -34.23 -1.27
C VAL A 332 1.92 -34.74 -2.50
N ALA A 333 2.62 -34.84 -3.63
CA ALA A 333 2.04 -35.32 -4.87
C ALA A 333 1.83 -36.83 -4.84
N SER A 334 0.77 -37.31 -5.50
CA SER A 334 0.66 -38.72 -5.90
C SER A 334 1.70 -39.04 -6.99
N ALA A 335 2.02 -40.32 -7.22
CA ALA A 335 3.07 -40.71 -8.16
C ALA A 335 2.85 -40.17 -9.59
N ASP A 336 1.61 -40.15 -10.07
CA ASP A 336 1.27 -39.62 -11.40
C ASP A 336 1.46 -38.10 -11.49
N VAL A 337 1.10 -37.37 -10.43
CA VAL A 337 1.28 -35.92 -10.35
C VAL A 337 2.75 -35.54 -10.18
N ASP A 338 3.51 -36.30 -9.37
CA ASP A 338 4.96 -36.09 -9.23
C ASP A 338 5.66 -36.26 -10.60
N ARG A 339 5.27 -37.26 -11.39
CA ARG A 339 5.76 -37.45 -12.76
C ARG A 339 5.40 -36.28 -13.68
N ALA A 340 4.15 -35.80 -13.63
CA ALA A 340 3.69 -34.68 -14.47
C ALA A 340 4.34 -33.34 -14.08
N LEU A 341 4.63 -33.12 -12.80
CA LEU A 341 5.28 -31.92 -12.30
C LEU A 341 6.80 -31.91 -12.55
N THR A 342 7.44 -33.09 -12.61
CA THR A 342 8.89 -33.24 -12.84
C THR A 342 9.32 -32.92 -14.28
N GLN A 343 8.39 -32.83 -15.23
CA GLN A 343 8.70 -32.45 -16.60
C GLN A 343 9.24 -31.03 -16.70
N THR A 344 10.18 -30.81 -17.63
CA THR A 344 10.68 -29.47 -17.96
C THR A 344 9.53 -28.59 -18.44
N LYS A 345 9.37 -27.42 -17.80
CA LYS A 345 8.35 -26.44 -18.15
C LYS A 345 9.01 -25.10 -18.46
N SER A 346 8.52 -24.43 -19.49
CA SER A 346 8.81 -23.02 -19.73
C SER A 346 7.68 -22.18 -19.13
N ILE A 347 8.05 -21.04 -18.56
CA ILE A 347 7.10 -20.03 -18.10
C ILE A 347 7.37 -18.73 -18.82
N ARG A 348 6.31 -17.94 -19.03
CA ARG A 348 6.41 -16.57 -19.51
C ARG A 348 5.72 -15.68 -18.50
N TYR A 349 6.39 -14.64 -18.07
CA TYR A 349 5.86 -13.63 -17.17
C TYR A 349 6.22 -12.25 -17.70
N LEU A 350 5.52 -11.25 -17.20
CA LEU A 350 5.77 -9.85 -17.47
C LEU A 350 6.75 -9.35 -16.41
N GLU A 351 7.93 -8.94 -16.85
CA GLU A 351 8.80 -8.11 -16.04
C GLU A 351 8.46 -6.64 -16.27
N ARG A 352 8.54 -5.87 -15.19
CA ARG A 352 8.28 -4.44 -15.20
C ARG A 352 9.59 -3.69 -15.31
N PHE A 353 9.58 -2.55 -15.98
CA PHE A 353 10.67 -1.59 -15.97
C PHE A 353 10.08 -0.24 -15.62
N VAL A 354 10.66 0.45 -14.65
CA VAL A 354 10.19 1.77 -14.23
C VAL A 354 11.23 2.83 -14.49
N THR A 355 10.77 3.91 -15.10
CA THR A 355 11.50 5.17 -15.19
C THR A 355 10.59 6.28 -14.67
N SER A 356 11.12 7.14 -13.82
CA SER A 356 10.49 8.40 -13.43
C SER A 356 11.20 9.56 -14.11
N PHE A 357 10.43 10.60 -14.45
CA PHE A 357 10.96 11.85 -14.98
C PHE A 357 10.13 13.01 -14.42
N TYR A 358 10.67 14.22 -14.55
CA TYR A 358 10.03 15.43 -14.04
C TYR A 358 9.79 16.40 -15.17
N ILE A 359 8.58 16.94 -15.22
CA ILE A 359 8.23 18.08 -16.06
C ILE A 359 8.02 19.27 -15.13
N ASP A 360 8.82 20.32 -15.32
CA ASP A 360 8.62 21.56 -14.57
C ASP A 360 7.34 22.27 -15.04
N ARG A 361 6.78 23.11 -14.17
CA ARG A 361 5.54 23.84 -14.46
C ARG A 361 5.65 24.62 -15.78
N LEU A 362 4.64 24.43 -16.65
CA LEU A 362 4.55 25.06 -17.97
C LEU A 362 5.72 24.74 -18.91
N GLN A 363 6.45 23.65 -18.64
CA GLN A 363 7.48 23.13 -19.54
C GLN A 363 6.96 21.93 -20.32
N SER A 364 7.65 21.63 -21.42
CA SER A 364 7.43 20.43 -22.23
C SER A 364 8.59 19.47 -22.04
N PHE A 365 8.33 18.17 -22.13
CA PHE A 365 9.35 17.13 -22.13
C PHE A 365 9.30 16.32 -23.43
N SER A 366 10.47 16.09 -24.03
CA SER A 366 10.64 15.17 -25.16
C SER A 366 11.98 14.46 -25.00
N GLY A 367 11.96 13.14 -24.91
CA GLY A 367 13.16 12.34 -24.70
C GLY A 367 12.89 10.84 -24.64
N THR A 368 13.93 10.04 -24.87
CA THR A 368 13.86 8.59 -24.71
C THR A 368 13.90 8.21 -23.24
N ILE A 369 12.82 7.56 -22.77
CA ILE A 369 12.65 7.18 -21.36
C ILE A 369 13.44 5.91 -21.00
N SER A 370 13.55 4.95 -21.92
CA SER A 370 14.36 3.74 -21.71
C SER A 370 14.78 3.11 -23.04
N PRO A 371 16.09 3.04 -23.35
CA PRO A 371 16.57 2.22 -24.46
C PRO A 371 16.64 0.74 -24.03
N GLY A 372 16.31 -0.17 -24.96
CA GLY A 372 16.64 -1.60 -24.80
C GLY A 372 15.54 -2.50 -24.20
N ILE A 373 14.30 -2.03 -24.05
CA ILE A 373 13.18 -2.92 -23.75
C ILE A 373 12.77 -3.65 -25.03
N VAL A 374 12.96 -4.97 -25.05
CA VAL A 374 12.62 -5.83 -26.18
C VAL A 374 11.15 -6.26 -26.07
N ASN A 375 10.37 -6.04 -27.13
CA ASN A 375 8.95 -6.46 -27.23
C ASN A 375 8.09 -6.02 -26.03
N PRO A 376 7.99 -4.71 -25.74
CA PRO A 376 7.14 -4.22 -24.65
C PRO A 376 5.70 -4.64 -24.88
N LYS A 377 5.08 -5.20 -23.84
CA LYS A 377 3.70 -5.70 -23.90
C LYS A 377 2.66 -4.70 -23.43
N ARG A 378 3.04 -3.80 -22.53
CA ARG A 378 2.16 -2.83 -21.88
C ARG A 378 2.95 -1.59 -21.51
N VAL A 379 2.28 -0.45 -21.52
CA VAL A 379 2.78 0.81 -20.97
C VAL A 379 1.74 1.31 -19.99
N THR A 380 2.15 1.52 -18.75
CA THR A 380 1.30 2.11 -17.71
C THR A 380 1.91 3.43 -17.29
N HIS A 381 1.11 4.47 -17.27
CA HIS A 381 1.52 5.80 -16.88
C HIS A 381 0.75 6.21 -15.62
N SER A 382 1.48 6.73 -14.63
CA SER A 382 0.94 7.27 -13.41
C SER A 382 1.54 8.65 -13.23
N ASP A 383 0.67 9.65 -13.19
CA ASP A 383 1.07 11.03 -12.91
C ASP A 383 0.76 11.41 -11.48
N ALA A 384 1.69 12.15 -10.89
CA ALA A 384 1.51 12.79 -9.60
C ALA A 384 2.16 14.18 -9.61
N ASP A 385 1.46 15.17 -9.06
CA ASP A 385 2.03 16.50 -8.87
C ASP A 385 3.16 16.43 -7.83
N ARG A 386 4.37 16.88 -8.14
CA ARG A 386 5.46 16.85 -7.16
C ARG A 386 5.23 17.81 -5.98
N ARG A 387 4.44 18.88 -6.17
CA ARG A 387 4.10 19.90 -5.16
C ARG A 387 2.81 20.65 -5.52
N CYS A 388 1.68 20.25 -4.93
CA CYS A 388 0.44 21.02 -5.08
C CYS A 388 0.52 22.35 -4.30
N ARG A 389 0.28 23.47 -5.00
CA ARG A 389 0.38 24.82 -4.43
C ARG A 389 -0.95 25.25 -3.81
N GLN A 390 -1.00 25.43 -2.50
CA GLN A 390 -2.09 26.18 -1.87
C GLN A 390 -2.01 27.66 -2.28
N ARG A 391 -3.15 28.30 -2.60
CA ARG A 391 -3.21 29.75 -2.92
C ARG A 391 -2.74 30.65 -1.75
N SER A 392 -2.62 30.09 -0.56
CA SER A 392 -2.06 30.67 0.65
C SER A 392 -0.73 30.00 1.01
N ASN A 393 0.37 30.42 0.35
CA ASN A 393 1.80 30.27 0.69
C ASN A 393 2.39 28.98 1.33
N SER A 394 1.65 27.89 1.53
CA SER A 394 2.15 26.59 2.00
C SER A 394 2.09 25.55 0.87
N TRP A 395 3.21 24.85 0.67
CA TRP A 395 3.29 23.77 -0.31
C TRP A 395 2.75 22.49 0.31
N LEU A 396 1.88 21.78 -0.40
CA LEU A 396 1.60 20.39 -0.08
C LEU A 396 2.80 19.54 -0.50
N SER A 397 3.10 18.51 0.29
CA SER A 397 4.07 17.50 -0.07
C SER A 397 3.68 16.78 -1.35
N ALA A 398 4.64 16.14 -2.04
CA ALA A 398 4.31 15.23 -3.12
C ALA A 398 3.26 14.20 -2.64
N PRO A 399 2.19 13.92 -3.41
CA PRO A 399 1.11 13.00 -3.06
C PRO A 399 1.60 11.62 -2.62
N GLU A 400 2.68 11.13 -3.25
CA GLU A 400 3.28 9.83 -2.92
C GLU A 400 3.74 9.73 -1.45
N VAL A 401 4.18 10.83 -0.85
CA VAL A 401 4.59 10.91 0.56
C VAL A 401 3.57 11.63 1.45
N SER A 402 2.43 12.01 0.86
CA SER A 402 1.32 12.61 1.58
C SER A 402 0.59 11.56 2.40
N VAL A 403 -0.02 12.01 3.49
CA VAL A 403 -0.83 11.19 4.40
C VAL A 403 -2.29 11.60 4.38
N THR A 404 -2.61 12.73 3.75
CA THR A 404 -3.97 13.26 3.62
C THR A 404 -4.55 13.02 2.25
N THR A 405 -3.81 12.35 1.36
CA THR A 405 -4.24 11.99 0.01
C THR A 405 -4.06 10.49 -0.22
N HIS A 406 -4.82 9.94 -1.17
CA HIS A 406 -4.88 8.50 -1.42
C HIS A 406 -3.83 8.00 -2.40
N GLU A 407 -3.07 8.86 -3.07
CA GLU A 407 -1.97 8.45 -3.96
C GLU A 407 -0.83 7.76 -3.18
N PRO A 408 -0.14 6.76 -3.75
CA PRO A 408 -0.35 6.19 -5.08
C PRO A 408 -1.45 5.12 -5.12
N SER A 409 -2.20 4.94 -4.02
CA SER A 409 -3.24 3.91 -3.89
C SER A 409 -4.53 4.21 -4.67
N GLY A 410 -4.57 5.36 -5.35
CA GLY A 410 -5.46 5.66 -6.46
C GLY A 410 -4.93 6.87 -7.23
N THR A 411 -5.70 7.32 -8.20
CA THR A 411 -5.39 8.49 -9.03
C THR A 411 -6.16 9.69 -8.50
N GLY A 412 -5.48 10.74 -8.04
CA GLY A 412 -6.12 12.02 -7.76
C GLY A 412 -6.42 12.77 -9.05
N PRO A 413 -7.44 13.66 -9.08
CA PRO A 413 -7.78 14.47 -10.25
C PRO A 413 -6.74 15.59 -10.56
N PHE A 414 -5.52 15.49 -10.03
CA PHE A 414 -4.62 16.64 -9.85
C PHE A 414 -3.45 16.74 -10.84
N ALA A 415 -3.24 15.73 -11.69
CA ALA A 415 -2.23 15.81 -12.74
C ALA A 415 -2.91 15.62 -14.10
N ALA A 416 -2.92 16.69 -14.90
CA ALA A 416 -3.35 16.66 -16.28
C ALA A 416 -2.14 16.98 -17.17
N LEU A 417 -1.91 16.14 -18.18
CA LEU A 417 -0.87 16.37 -19.19
C LEU A 417 -1.52 16.76 -20.51
N THR A 418 -1.06 17.86 -21.09
CA THR A 418 -1.51 18.30 -22.41
C THR A 418 -0.52 17.88 -23.48
N GLY A 419 -0.99 17.19 -24.52
CA GLY A 419 -0.16 16.80 -25.65
C GLY A 419 0.71 15.57 -25.38
N LEU A 420 0.22 14.63 -24.57
CA LEU A 420 0.92 13.38 -24.30
C LEU A 420 0.95 12.52 -25.57
N GLN A 421 2.16 12.18 -26.02
CA GLN A 421 2.37 11.22 -27.09
C GLN A 421 3.48 10.25 -26.69
N ILE A 422 3.16 8.96 -26.70
CA ILE A 422 4.11 7.89 -26.42
C ILE A 422 4.50 7.25 -27.75
N ILE A 423 5.79 7.00 -27.95
CA ILE A 423 6.32 6.36 -29.15
C ILE A 423 7.10 5.11 -28.72
N VAL A 424 6.74 3.96 -29.27
CA VAL A 424 7.40 2.67 -28.99
C VAL A 424 7.88 2.08 -30.31
N GLY A 425 9.17 1.79 -30.41
CA GLY A 425 9.75 1.22 -31.64
C GLY A 425 9.56 2.10 -32.88
N GLY A 426 9.44 3.42 -32.71
CA GLY A 426 9.18 4.38 -33.79
C GLY A 426 7.72 4.51 -34.20
N VAL A 427 6.81 3.77 -33.55
CA VAL A 427 5.36 3.84 -33.81
C VAL A 427 4.71 4.70 -32.72
N PRO A 428 3.88 5.71 -33.08
CA PRO A 428 3.09 6.44 -32.09
C PRO A 428 2.01 5.51 -31.52
N MET A 429 1.90 5.51 -30.20
CA MET A 429 0.97 4.64 -29.48
C MET A 429 -0.44 5.20 -29.48
N PHE A 430 -0.63 6.51 -29.58
CA PHE A 430 -1.93 7.14 -29.74
C PHE A 430 -2.04 7.73 -31.15
N GLN A 431 -3.23 7.63 -31.76
CA GLN A 431 -3.50 8.23 -33.07
C GLN A 431 -3.23 9.74 -33.12
N SER A 432 -3.43 10.45 -32.01
CA SER A 432 -3.10 11.86 -31.84
C SER A 432 -2.67 12.16 -30.40
N PRO A 433 -1.90 13.23 -30.15
CA PRO A 433 -1.50 13.60 -28.79
C PRO A 433 -2.72 13.77 -27.87
N LEU A 434 -2.71 13.06 -26.74
CA LEU A 434 -3.80 13.02 -25.78
C LEU A 434 -3.76 14.23 -24.84
N GLN A 435 -4.93 14.74 -24.46
CA GLN A 435 -5.08 15.50 -23.22
C GLN A 435 -5.35 14.50 -22.11
N MET A 436 -4.31 14.06 -21.40
CA MET A 436 -4.52 13.06 -20.37
C MET A 436 -5.18 13.70 -19.15
N ASP A 437 -6.44 13.34 -18.95
CA ASP A 437 -7.28 13.67 -17.81
C ASP A 437 -7.99 12.42 -17.27
N TRP A 438 -8.90 12.61 -16.31
CA TRP A 438 -9.64 11.49 -15.71
C TRP A 438 -10.51 10.74 -16.72
N GLU A 439 -11.17 11.44 -17.65
CA GLU A 439 -12.00 10.83 -18.67
C GLU A 439 -11.13 9.96 -19.60
N SER A 440 -10.01 10.51 -20.06
CA SER A 440 -9.04 9.79 -20.87
C SER A 440 -8.45 8.57 -20.15
N PHE A 441 -8.22 8.66 -18.84
CA PHE A 441 -7.80 7.49 -18.05
C PHE A 441 -8.88 6.39 -18.04
N GLN A 442 -10.16 6.75 -17.87
CA GLN A 442 -11.28 5.80 -17.88
C GLN A 442 -11.47 5.14 -19.25
N THR A 443 -11.24 5.87 -20.35
CA THR A 443 -11.41 5.34 -21.70
C THR A 443 -10.21 4.55 -22.19
N GLU A 444 -8.98 4.99 -21.91
CA GLU A 444 -7.76 4.40 -22.49
C GLU A 444 -7.06 3.42 -21.53
N VAL A 445 -6.94 3.78 -20.25
CA VAL A 445 -6.08 3.08 -19.29
C VAL A 445 -6.85 1.98 -18.53
N VAL A 446 -8.10 2.24 -18.15
CA VAL A 446 -8.93 1.27 -17.42
C VAL A 446 -9.44 0.13 -18.32
N GLN A 447 -9.72 0.39 -19.59
CA GLN A 447 -10.28 -0.60 -20.51
C GLN A 447 -9.27 -1.67 -20.97
N MET A 448 -7.98 -1.52 -20.61
CA MET A 448 -6.90 -2.42 -21.02
C MET A 448 -6.87 -2.69 -22.55
N GLY A 449 -7.21 -1.66 -23.36
CA GLY A 449 -7.11 -1.62 -24.83
C GLY A 449 -8.13 -0.62 -25.42
N LEU A 450 -7.90 0.10 -26.53
CA LEU A 450 -6.75 0.21 -27.46
C LEU A 450 -5.79 1.36 -27.07
N ASP A 451 -4.55 1.35 -27.58
CA ASP A 451 -3.51 2.41 -27.46
C ASP A 451 -2.95 2.76 -26.05
N GLY A 452 -3.49 2.11 -25.00
CA GLY A 452 -2.85 1.83 -23.71
C GLY A 452 -2.57 0.33 -23.45
N GLY A 453 -2.69 -0.52 -24.48
CA GLY A 453 -2.65 -1.99 -24.40
C GLY A 453 -2.19 -2.68 -25.69
N LEU A 454 -1.07 -2.19 -26.22
CA LEU A 454 -0.51 -2.41 -27.58
C LEU A 454 -0.73 -3.79 -28.21
N ASN A 455 -1.62 -3.87 -29.22
CA ASN A 455 -1.54 -4.93 -30.24
C ASN A 455 -2.34 -4.66 -31.52
N PRO A 456 -1.93 -5.29 -32.65
CA PRO A 456 -2.84 -6.33 -33.19
C PRO A 456 -2.28 -7.68 -33.69
N GLU A 457 -1.00 -8.06 -33.56
CA GLU A 457 -0.51 -9.37 -34.12
C GLU A 457 0.20 -10.34 -33.14
N GLN A 458 -0.06 -10.31 -31.83
CA GLN A 458 0.48 -11.33 -30.89
C GLN A 458 -0.45 -11.86 -29.81
#